data_AF-S9QE39-F1
#
_entry.id   AF-S9QE39-F1
#
_cell.length_a   1.000
_cell.length_b   1.000
_cell.length_c   1.000
_cell.angle_alpha   90.00
_cell.angle_beta   90.00
_cell.angle_gamma   90.00
#
_symmetry.space_group_name_H-M   'P 1'
#
loop_
_entity.id
_entity.type
_entity.pdbx_description
1 polymer ?
#
loop_
_entity_poly.entity_id
_entity_poly.type
_entity_poly.pdbx_seq_one_letter_code
_entity_poly.pdbx_strand_id
1 'polypeptide(L)' 'MTDKQDLPPEAIRALEEAAARKKAEKDLNLPPELGGREGPEPVRYGDWERKGIAVDF' A
#
# COMPACT_ATOMS: atom_id res chain seq x y z
N MET A 1 -8.24 0.29 15.71
CA MET A 1 -7.00 1.01 15.38
C MET A 1 -6.02 0.70 16.50
N THR A 2 -5.00 -0.11 16.26
CA THR A 2 -4.04 -0.49 17.30
C THR A 2 -3.07 0.66 17.49
N ASP A 3 -3.03 1.23 18.69
CA ASP A 3 -2.14 2.34 19.00
C ASP A 3 -0.67 1.87 18.96
N LYS A 4 0.22 2.73 18.45
CA LYS A 4 1.65 2.41 18.28
C LYS A 4 2.34 2.06 19.62
N GLN A 5 1.73 2.43 20.75
CA GLN A 5 2.19 2.10 22.10
C GLN A 5 1.94 0.63 22.50
N ASP A 6 1.00 -0.06 21.86
CA ASP A 6 0.69 -1.47 22.15
C ASP A 6 1.54 -2.45 21.32
N LEU A 7 2.49 -1.94 20.54
CA LEU A 7 3.31 -2.75 19.66
C LEU A 7 4.53 -3.32 20.39
N PRO A 8 4.91 -4.59 20.14
CA PRO A 8 6.14 -5.13 20.65
C PRO A 8 7.34 -4.34 20.11
N PRO A 9 8.47 -4.30 20.85
CA PRO A 9 9.63 -3.50 20.47
C PRO A 9 10.18 -3.85 19.08
N GLU A 10 10.04 -5.10 18.65
CA GLU A 10 10.42 -5.56 17.31
C GLU A 10 9.58 -4.90 16.21
N ALA A 11 8.26 -4.76 16.43
CA ALA A 11 7.37 -4.12 15.48
C ALA A 11 7.66 -2.61 15.35
N ILE A 12 8.01 -1.96 16.47
CA ILE A 12 8.41 -0.54 16.44
C ILE A 12 9.68 -0.36 15.61
N ARG A 13 10.70 -1.21 15.83
CA ARG A 13 11.96 -1.17 15.06
C ARG A 13 11.74 -1.42 13.57
N ALA A 14 10.91 -2.40 13.22
CA ALA A 14 10.58 -2.68 11.83
C ALA A 14 9.88 -1.48 11.14
N LEU A 15 8.98 -0.80 11.84
CA LEU A 15 8.32 0.40 11.32
C LEU A 15 9.29 1.58 11.16
N GLU A 16 10.21 1.77 12.11
CA GLU A 16 11.26 2.80 12.04
C GLU A 16 12.21 2.56 10.87
N GLU A 17 12.64 1.32 10.66
CA GLU A 17 13.49 0.95 9.53
C GLU A 17 12.76 1.15 8.20
N ALA A 18 11.51 0.70 8.09
CA ALA A 18 10.70 0.91 6.89
C ALA A 18 10.50 2.40 6.59
N ALA A 19 10.28 3.23 7.62
CA ALA A 19 10.17 4.68 7.47
C ALA A 19 11.50 5.31 7.02
N ALA A 20 12.62 4.87 7.57
CA ALA A 20 13.95 5.32 7.16
C ALA A 20 14.25 4.96 5.69
N ARG A 21 13.87 3.74 5.26
CA ARG A 21 13.99 3.32 3.85
C ARG A 21 13.13 4.19 2.94
N LYS A 22 11.85 4.40 3.27
CA LYS A 22 10.94 5.27 2.48
C LYS A 22 11.46 6.71 2.37
N LYS A 23 12.06 7.26 3.43
CA LYS A 23 12.64 8.61 3.41
C LYS A 23 13.90 8.72 2.56
N ALA A 24 14.68 7.63 2.47
CA ALA A 24 15.88 7.56 1.65
C ALA A 24 15.56 7.24 0.18
N GLU A 25 14.40 6.67 -0.09
CA GLU A 25 13.91 6.40 -1.43
C GLU A 25 13.54 7.71 -2.12
N LYS A 26 13.94 7.86 -3.38
CA LYS A 26 13.59 9.04 -4.18
C LYS A 26 12.15 8.89 -4.65
N ASP A 27 11.37 9.97 -4.53
CA ASP A 27 10.04 10.01 -5.12
C ASP A 27 10.13 9.68 -6.61
N LEU A 28 9.56 8.55 -6.98
CA LEU A 28 9.34 8.21 -8.38
C LEU A 28 8.24 9.13 -8.88
N ASN A 29 8.62 10.19 -9.60
CA ASN A 29 7.69 11.08 -10.29
C ASN A 29 7.09 10.35 -11.51
N LEU A 30 6.33 9.31 -11.23
CA LEU A 30 5.56 8.55 -12.20
C LEU A 30 4.30 9.36 -12.51
N PRO A 31 3.90 9.48 -13.79
CA PRO A 31 2.63 10.09 -14.12
C PRO A 31 1.51 9.35 -13.38
N PRO A 32 0.51 10.08 -12.86
CA PRO A 32 -0.64 9.44 -12.22
C PRO A 32 -1.33 8.53 -13.23
N GLU A 33 -1.72 7.33 -12.79
CA GLU A 33 -2.56 6.48 -13.63
C GLU A 33 -3.94 7.10 -13.75
N LEU A 34 -4.30 7.49 -14.97
CA LEU A 34 -5.59 8.10 -15.30
C LEU A 34 -6.56 7.01 -15.77
N GLY A 35 -7.72 6.92 -15.12
CA GLY A 35 -8.75 5.92 -15.45
C GLY A 35 -8.50 4.53 -14.85
N GLY A 36 -7.38 4.33 -14.15
CA GLY A 36 -7.13 3.13 -13.35
C GLY A 36 -7.94 3.12 -12.04
N ARG A 37 -8.21 1.92 -11.50
CA ARG A 37 -8.78 1.79 -10.14
C ARG A 37 -7.75 2.29 -9.13
N GLU A 38 -8.22 2.92 -8.05
CA GLU A 38 -7.34 3.22 -6.91
C GLU A 38 -6.76 1.93 -6.34
N GLY A 39 -5.45 1.91 -6.13
CA GLY A 39 -4.74 0.75 -5.61
C GLY A 39 -4.02 -0.07 -6.69
N PRO A 40 -3.33 -1.13 -6.28
CA PRO A 40 -2.51 -1.90 -7.19
C PRO A 40 -3.35 -2.68 -8.21
N GLU A 41 -2.85 -2.85 -9.44
CA GLU A 41 -3.60 -3.44 -10.56
C GLU A 41 -4.31 -4.76 -10.16
N PRO A 42 -5.64 -4.87 -10.32
CA PRO A 42 -6.41 -6.05 -9.88
C PRO A 42 -5.95 -7.34 -10.58
N VAL A 43 -5.43 -7.24 -11.81
CA VAL A 43 -4.80 -8.35 -12.55
C VAL A 43 -3.62 -8.96 -11.77
N ARG A 44 -2.86 -8.13 -11.05
CA ARG A 44 -1.67 -8.55 -10.31
C ARG A 44 -2.00 -9.10 -8.91
N TYR A 45 -3.17 -8.75 -8.35
CA TYR A 45 -3.54 -9.06 -6.96
C TYR A 45 -4.85 -9.84 -6.80
N GLY A 46 -5.52 -10.23 -7.90
CA GLY A 46 -6.71 -11.07 -7.88
C GLY A 46 -7.98 -10.37 -7.39
N ASP A 47 -7.95 -9.05 -7.18
CA ASP A 47 -9.11 -8.28 -6.68
C ASP A 47 -10.00 -7.79 -7.83
N TRP A 48 -10.70 -8.73 -8.46
CA TRP A 48 -11.66 -8.45 -9.54
C TRP A 48 -13.01 -7.97 -9.00
N GLU A 49 -13.18 -7.86 -7.68
CA GLU A 49 -14.46 -7.54 -7.06
C GLU A 49 -14.54 -6.05 -6.71
N ARG A 50 -15.72 -5.46 -6.96
CA ARG A 50 -16.07 -4.13 -6.42
C ARG A 50 -17.48 -4.20 -5.88
N LYS A 51 -17.64 -4.01 -4.56
CA LYS A 51 -18.93 -4.14 -3.86
C LYS A 51 -19.62 -5.51 -4.09
N GLY A 52 -18.83 -6.59 -4.17
CA GLY A 52 -19.34 -7.95 -4.38
C GLY A 52 -19.77 -8.26 -5.83
N ILE A 53 -19.41 -7.41 -6.79
CA ILE A 53 -19.64 -7.63 -8.22
C ILE A 53 -18.28 -7.85 -8.87
N ALA A 54 -18.12 -8.96 -9.60
CA ALA A 54 -16.97 -9.19 -10.46
C ALA A 54 -17.05 -8.19 -11.62
N VAL A 55 -16.03 -7.33 -11.74
CA VAL A 55 -15.95 -6.27 -12.75
C VAL A 55 -14.73 -6.53 -13.63
N ASP A 56 -14.97 -6.68 -14.93
CA ASP A 56 -13.94 -6.75 -15.98
C ASP A 56 -13.99 -5.47 -16.83
N PHE A 57 -12.82 -4.97 -17.24
CA PHE A 57 -12.47 -3.70 -17.90
C PHE A 57 -13.51 -2.56 -17.99
#